data_AF-A0AAW0MGT5-F1
#
_entry.id   AF-A0AAW0MGT5-F1
#
_cell.length_a   1.000
_cell.length_b   1.000
_cell.length_c   1.000
_cell.angle_alpha   90.00
_cell.angle_beta   90.00
_cell.angle_gamma   90.00
#
_symmetry.space_group_name_H-M   'P 1'
#
loop_
_entity.id
_entity.type
_entity.pdbx_description
1 polymer ?
#
loop_
_entity_poly.entity_id
_entity_poly.type
_entity_poly.pdbx_seq_one_letter_code
_entity_poly.pdbx_strand_id
1 'polypeptide(L)'
;MELEGLKRSLSFSTGSNVTLNCIVTDCHPQVQKYLREANITHFYDVWHIEKGISKKLQRTAKTKDCSQHKWQRSIKNHIYWTAATSSTPEERVGKWTSIINHVQDTHVHDNTAFPRCLHPLRWLKAATPALCRLENLLISKRILKDVEKLSPHLQTSAVEAFHSVILRFAPKGSAYPFLGMLCLIWRAHVPPLLPKVQEGGRKSQTHQN
;
A
#
# COMPACT_ATOMS: atom_id res chain seq x y z
N MET A 1 -11.48 14.27 -6.83
CA MET A 1 -12.28 13.93 -5.62
C MET A 1 -11.41 13.62 -4.41
N GLU A 2 -10.31 12.87 -4.55
CA GLU A 2 -9.48 12.42 -3.42
C GLU A 2 -8.99 13.56 -2.51
N LEU A 3 -8.36 14.59 -3.07
CA LEU A 3 -7.86 15.73 -2.28
C LEU A 3 -8.98 16.44 -1.51
N GLU A 4 -10.12 16.69 -2.16
CA GLU A 4 -11.27 17.33 -1.51
C GLU A 4 -11.90 16.43 -0.44
N GLY A 5 -11.91 15.11 -0.64
CA GLY A 5 -12.31 14.15 0.39
C GLY A 5 -11.38 14.18 1.60
N LEU A 6 -10.06 14.25 1.36
CA LEU A 6 -9.06 14.38 2.42
C LEU A 6 -9.25 15.68 3.22
N LYS A 7 -9.38 16.83 2.54
CA LYS A 7 -9.61 18.13 3.19
C LYS A 7 -10.83 18.10 4.11
N ARG A 8 -11.97 17.59 3.62
CA ARG A 8 -13.20 17.46 4.42
C ARG A 8 -13.00 16.55 5.64
N SER A 9 -12.30 15.44 5.46
CA SER A 9 -12.03 14.48 6.55
C SER A 9 -11.14 15.08 7.64
N LEU A 10 -10.13 15.87 7.24
CA LEU A 10 -9.27 16.60 8.16
C LEU A 10 -10.07 17.67 8.93
N SER A 11 -10.87 18.49 8.23
CA SER A 11 -11.72 19.50 8.89
C SER A 11 -12.70 18.88 9.89
N PHE A 12 -13.31 17.74 9.54
CA PHE A 12 -14.21 17.00 10.44
C PHE A 12 -13.47 16.48 11.68
N SER A 13 -12.27 15.94 11.50
CA SER A 13 -11.44 15.43 12.60
C SER A 13 -11.05 16.55 13.57
N THR A 14 -10.63 17.70 13.05
CA THR A 14 -10.32 18.89 13.85
C THR A 14 -11.54 19.39 14.62
N GLY A 15 -12.71 19.46 13.98
CA GLY A 15 -13.96 19.85 14.64
C GLY A 15 -14.43 18.88 15.72
N SER A 16 -13.96 17.63 15.68
CA SER A 16 -14.26 16.58 16.65
C SER A 16 -13.19 16.46 17.75
N ASN A 17 -12.26 17.43 17.86
CA ASN A 17 -11.14 17.44 18.81
C ASN A 17 -10.20 16.22 18.70
N VAL A 18 -10.08 15.62 17.51
CA VAL A 18 -9.14 14.52 17.26
C VAL A 18 -7.77 15.10 16.89
N THR A 19 -6.74 14.76 17.66
CA THR A 19 -5.35 15.14 17.36
C THR A 19 -4.79 14.25 16.25
N LEU A 20 -4.37 14.86 15.14
CA LEU A 20 -3.74 14.16 14.02
C LEU A 20 -2.22 14.09 14.20
N ASN A 21 -1.69 12.91 14.49
CA ASN A 21 -0.24 12.72 14.63
C ASN A 21 0.45 12.53 13.27
N CYS A 22 -0.12 11.70 12.40
CA CYS A 22 0.36 11.48 11.05
C CYS A 22 -0.74 10.93 10.15
N ILE A 23 -0.49 10.94 8.85
CA ILE A 23 -1.37 10.33 7.85
C ILE A 23 -0.58 9.39 6.95
N VAL A 24 -1.18 8.27 6.55
CA VAL A 24 -0.66 7.36 5.53
C VAL A 24 -1.53 7.43 4.30
N THR A 25 -0.92 7.67 3.14
CA THR A 25 -1.66 7.69 1.86
C THR A 25 -0.86 7.05 0.74
N ASP A 26 -1.53 6.84 -0.38
CA ASP A 26 -0.89 6.57 -1.66
C ASP A 26 -0.06 7.79 -2.08
N CYS A 27 0.99 7.58 -2.88
CA CYS A 27 1.90 8.62 -3.36
C CYS A 27 1.28 9.59 -4.39
N HIS A 28 0.04 10.05 -4.17
CA HIS A 28 -0.68 10.94 -5.08
C HIS A 28 -0.11 12.38 -5.00
N PRO A 29 0.40 12.95 -6.11
CA PRO A 29 1.15 14.22 -6.06
C PRO A 29 0.38 15.41 -5.46
N GLN A 30 -0.92 15.52 -5.73
CA GLN A 30 -1.74 16.61 -5.20
C GLN A 30 -1.94 16.50 -3.68
N VAL A 31 -2.08 15.28 -3.16
CA VAL A 31 -2.23 15.02 -1.72
C VAL A 31 -0.91 15.31 -1.02
N GLN A 32 0.21 14.84 -1.59
CA GLN A 32 1.54 15.14 -1.06
C GLN A 32 1.82 16.64 -0.99
N LYS A 33 1.42 17.41 -2.03
CA LYS A 33 1.60 18.87 -2.04
C LYS A 33 0.83 19.51 -0.90
N TYR A 34 -0.46 19.19 -0.80
CA TYR A 34 -1.33 19.75 0.23
C TYR A 34 -0.86 19.43 1.65
N LEU A 35 -0.50 18.18 1.94
CA LEU A 35 -0.03 17.77 3.27
C LEU A 35 1.29 18.45 3.66
N ARG A 36 2.19 18.69 2.70
CA ARG A 36 3.41 19.47 2.94
C ARG A 36 3.10 20.93 3.28
N GLU A 37 2.20 21.57 2.54
CA GLU A 37 1.78 22.96 2.79
C GLU A 37 1.07 23.10 4.14
N ALA A 38 0.32 22.07 4.55
CA ALA A 38 -0.34 22.00 5.86
C ALA A 38 0.58 21.58 7.01
N ASN A 39 1.87 21.32 6.76
CA ASN A 39 2.84 20.82 7.75
C ASN A 39 2.38 19.55 8.51
N ILE A 40 1.69 18.64 7.82
CA ILE A 40 1.20 17.38 8.39
C ILE A 40 2.22 16.27 8.12
N THR A 41 2.60 15.53 9.16
CA THR A 41 3.48 14.36 9.04
C THR A 41 2.84 13.30 8.15
N HIS A 42 3.52 12.95 7.06
CA HIS A 42 2.98 12.11 5.99
C HIS A 42 3.89 10.93 5.68
N PHE A 43 3.31 9.72 5.75
CA PHE A 43 3.93 8.47 5.35
C PHE A 43 3.23 7.83 4.15
N TYR A 44 3.92 6.90 3.51
CA TYR A 44 3.43 6.13 2.38
C TYR A 44 3.11 4.70 2.79
N ASP A 45 2.05 4.19 2.17
CA ASP A 45 1.72 2.79 2.22
C ASP A 45 2.85 1.96 1.55
N VAL A 46 3.36 0.97 2.28
CA VAL A 46 4.51 0.16 1.86
C VAL A 46 4.15 -0.71 0.66
N TRP A 47 2.92 -1.21 0.60
CA TRP A 47 2.44 -2.05 -0.49
C TRP A 47 2.43 -1.29 -1.82
N HIS A 48 2.04 -0.01 -1.83
CA HIS A 48 2.06 0.78 -3.07
C HIS A 48 3.47 0.95 -3.62
N ILE A 49 4.47 1.17 -2.75
CA ILE A 49 5.88 1.27 -3.15
C ILE A 49 6.39 -0.09 -3.65
N GLU A 50 6.17 -1.15 -2.86
CA GLU A 50 6.55 -2.52 -3.20
C GLU A 50 5.98 -2.95 -4.55
N LYS A 51 4.67 -2.76 -4.75
CA LYS A 51 3.97 -3.06 -6.00
C LYS A 51 4.56 -2.31 -7.18
N GLY A 52 4.94 -1.04 -6.98
CA GLY A 52 5.63 -0.24 -7.99
C GLY A 52 6.99 -0.82 -8.38
N ILE A 53 7.80 -1.23 -7.40
CA ILE A 53 9.10 -1.88 -7.60
C ILE A 53 8.93 -3.23 -8.29
N SER A 54 8.01 -4.07 -7.81
CA SER A 54 7.70 -5.38 -8.38
C SER A 54 7.29 -5.29 -9.85
N LYS A 55 6.44 -4.32 -10.22
CA LYS A 55 6.08 -4.10 -11.63
C LYS A 55 7.27 -3.71 -12.48
N LYS A 56 8.19 -2.88 -11.96
CA LYS A 56 9.43 -2.52 -12.68
C LYS A 56 10.33 -3.74 -12.86
N LEU A 57 10.53 -4.54 -11.81
CA LEU A 57 11.31 -5.78 -11.87
C LEU A 57 10.74 -6.78 -12.89
N GLN A 58 9.42 -6.96 -12.90
CA GLN A 58 8.75 -7.83 -13.89
C GLN A 58 8.93 -7.36 -15.33
N ARG A 59 8.98 -6.05 -15.58
CA ARG A 59 9.26 -5.52 -16.92
C ARG A 59 10.71 -5.81 -17.33
N THR A 60 11.67 -5.64 -16.43
CA THR A 60 13.08 -5.93 -16.71
C THR A 60 13.32 -7.42 -16.90
N ALA A 61 12.58 -8.29 -16.20
CA ALA A 61 12.68 -9.75 -16.34
C ALA A 61 12.27 -10.29 -17.72
N LYS A 62 11.51 -9.51 -18.51
CA LYS A 62 11.16 -9.86 -19.91
C LYS A 62 12.34 -9.64 -20.88
N THR A 63 13.43 -9.02 -20.45
CA THR A 63 14.66 -8.89 -21.22
C THR A 63 15.54 -10.14 -21.06
N LYS A 64 16.46 -10.42 -22.00
CA LYS A 64 17.27 -11.67 -22.04
C LYS A 64 18.04 -11.99 -20.73
N ASP A 65 18.21 -11.04 -19.83
CA ASP A 65 18.90 -11.22 -18.55
C ASP A 65 17.89 -11.38 -17.39
N CYS A 66 17.37 -12.59 -17.23
CA CYS A 66 16.29 -12.92 -16.29
C CYS A 66 16.76 -13.15 -14.83
N SER A 67 18.05 -12.98 -14.54
CA SER A 67 18.65 -13.29 -13.25
C SER A 67 18.07 -12.47 -12.09
N GLN A 68 17.62 -11.23 -12.36
CA GLN A 68 17.04 -10.30 -11.38
C GLN A 68 15.70 -10.78 -10.80
N HIS A 69 14.91 -11.57 -11.53
CA HIS A 69 13.59 -12.01 -11.07
C HIS A 69 13.69 -12.95 -9.86
N LYS A 70 14.81 -13.67 -9.72
CA LYS A 70 15.07 -14.55 -8.57
C LYS A 70 15.12 -13.79 -7.24
N TRP A 71 15.49 -12.51 -7.30
CA TRP A 71 15.60 -11.63 -6.14
C TRP A 71 14.29 -10.96 -5.75
N GLN A 72 13.22 -11.12 -6.53
CA GLN A 72 11.96 -10.42 -6.29
C GLN A 72 11.41 -10.69 -4.89
N ARG A 73 11.41 -11.94 -4.43
CA ARG A 73 10.93 -12.29 -3.09
C ARG A 73 11.78 -11.64 -1.99
N SER A 74 13.10 -11.62 -2.17
CA SER A 74 14.02 -10.98 -1.23
C SER A 74 13.80 -9.46 -1.16
N ILE A 75 13.67 -8.80 -2.32
CA ILE A 75 13.43 -7.35 -2.42
C ILE A 75 12.10 -6.96 -1.76
N LYS A 76 11.04 -7.76 -1.98
CA LYS A 76 9.75 -7.58 -1.30
C LYS A 76 9.89 -7.68 0.21
N ASN A 77 10.51 -8.74 0.71
CA ASN A 77 10.66 -8.91 2.15
C ASN A 77 11.51 -7.78 2.76
N HIS A 78 12.53 -7.33 2.03
CA HIS A 78 13.43 -6.27 2.48
C HIS A 78 12.73 -4.92 2.63
N ILE A 79 11.80 -4.54 1.73
CA ILE A 79 11.09 -3.26 1.87
C ILE A 79 10.15 -3.27 3.09
N TYR A 80 9.46 -4.38 3.35
CA TYR A 80 8.63 -4.53 4.54
C TYR A 80 9.46 -4.56 5.82
N TRP A 81 10.59 -5.27 5.83
CA TRP A 81 11.52 -5.29 6.96
C TRP A 81 12.12 -3.90 7.23
N THR A 82 12.50 -3.18 6.17
CA THR A 82 12.97 -1.79 6.26
C THR A 82 11.92 -0.89 6.89
N ALA A 83 10.67 -0.99 6.44
CA ALA A 83 9.57 -0.20 7.00
C ALA A 83 9.35 -0.54 8.49
N ALA A 84 9.23 -1.82 8.81
CA ALA A 84 8.87 -2.29 10.15
C ALA A 84 9.93 -2.05 11.22
N THR A 85 11.21 -1.99 10.85
CA THR A 85 12.32 -1.92 11.82
C THR A 85 12.96 -0.55 11.94
N SER A 86 12.59 0.42 11.11
CA SER A 86 13.23 1.74 11.08
C SER A 86 12.37 2.82 11.73
N SER A 87 13.02 3.65 12.52
CA SER A 87 12.38 4.78 13.19
C SER A 87 12.61 6.08 12.41
N THR A 88 13.80 6.27 11.85
CA THR A 88 14.17 7.51 11.15
C THR A 88 14.16 7.35 9.61
N PRO A 89 13.99 8.45 8.86
CA PRO A 89 14.12 8.43 7.39
C PRO A 89 15.49 7.93 6.92
N GLU A 90 16.57 8.33 7.61
CA GLU A 90 17.95 7.95 7.28
C GLU A 90 18.16 6.45 7.46
N GLU A 91 17.62 5.87 8.54
CA GLU A 91 17.65 4.42 8.78
C GLU A 91 16.89 3.66 7.69
N ARG A 92 15.74 4.18 7.22
CA ARG A 92 14.98 3.55 6.12
C ARG A 92 15.82 3.49 4.84
N VAL A 93 16.45 4.61 4.49
CA VAL A 93 17.31 4.68 3.29
C VAL A 93 18.51 3.76 3.44
N GLY A 94 19.23 3.81 4.56
CA GLY A 94 20.41 2.98 4.80
C GLY A 94 20.09 1.48 4.81
N LYS A 95 19.00 1.07 5.46
CA LYS A 95 18.55 -0.32 5.40
C LYS A 95 18.14 -0.71 3.99
N TRP A 96 17.38 0.12 3.28
CA TRP A 96 16.96 -0.19 1.91
C TRP A 96 18.16 -0.39 0.97
N THR A 97 19.15 0.51 1.00
CA THR A 97 20.33 0.42 0.10
C THR A 97 21.18 -0.82 0.39
N SER A 98 21.16 -1.34 1.62
CA SER A 98 21.86 -2.59 1.97
C SER A 98 21.40 -3.82 1.18
N ILE A 99 20.23 -3.77 0.52
CA ILE A 99 19.76 -4.87 -0.35
C ILE A 99 20.73 -5.16 -1.50
N ILE A 100 21.45 -4.15 -1.99
CA ILE A 100 22.42 -4.33 -3.07
C ILE A 100 23.60 -5.17 -2.60
N ASN A 101 24.06 -4.95 -1.37
CA ASN A 101 25.12 -5.75 -0.76
C ASN A 101 24.65 -7.19 -0.52
N HIS A 102 23.40 -7.37 -0.09
CA HIS A 102 22.78 -8.68 0.06
C HIS A 102 22.73 -9.44 -1.28
N VAL A 103 22.33 -8.79 -2.38
CA VAL A 103 22.23 -9.44 -3.70
C VAL A 103 23.60 -9.88 -4.26
N GLN A 104 24.69 -9.28 -3.77
CA GLN A 104 26.07 -9.53 -4.18
C GLN A 104 26.83 -10.58 -3.34
N ASP A 105 26.23 -11.12 -2.27
CA ASP A 105 26.92 -11.97 -1.27
C ASP A 105 28.12 -11.29 -0.59
N THR A 106 28.10 -9.96 -0.46
CA THR A 106 29.20 -9.27 0.22
C THR A 106 29.01 -9.39 1.74
N HIS A 107 29.25 -10.58 2.27
CA HIS A 107 29.41 -10.86 3.69
C HIS A 107 30.90 -11.07 3.96
N VAL A 108 31.66 -9.98 4.14
CA VAL A 108 33.05 -10.12 4.60
C VAL A 108 33.01 -10.61 6.05
N HIS A 109 33.50 -11.82 6.30
CA HIS A 109 33.64 -12.42 7.62
C HIS A 109 35.11 -12.76 7.88
N ASP A 110 35.73 -12.13 8.87
CA ASP A 110 37.10 -12.42 9.33
C ASP A 110 37.16 -13.69 10.22
N ASN A 111 36.43 -14.75 9.88
CA ASN A 111 36.36 -15.97 10.68
C ASN A 111 36.81 -17.20 9.87
N THR A 112 37.97 -17.76 10.24
CA THR A 112 38.56 -18.94 9.60
C THR A 112 37.71 -20.20 9.71
N ALA A 113 36.78 -20.27 10.67
CA ALA A 113 35.93 -21.44 10.90
C ALA A 113 34.59 -21.42 10.15
N PHE A 114 34.13 -20.26 9.66
CA PHE A 114 32.86 -20.16 8.92
C PHE A 114 32.88 -19.04 7.86
N PRO A 115 33.62 -19.24 6.75
CA PRO A 115 33.89 -18.19 5.77
C PRO A 115 32.74 -17.90 4.78
N ARG A 116 31.65 -18.69 4.78
CA ARG A 116 30.49 -18.49 3.88
C ARG A 116 29.21 -19.08 4.47
N CYS A 117 28.10 -18.39 4.29
CA CYS A 117 26.77 -18.86 4.69
C CYS A 117 26.22 -19.95 3.73
N LEU A 118 25.58 -20.97 4.29
CA LEU A 118 25.04 -22.12 3.54
C LEU A 118 23.58 -21.86 3.11
N HIS A 119 23.38 -21.19 1.97
CA HIS A 119 22.05 -21.11 1.35
C HIS A 119 22.09 -21.00 -0.20
N PRO A 120 21.07 -21.52 -0.93
CA PRO A 120 21.15 -21.81 -2.36
C PRO A 120 20.58 -20.70 -3.27
N LEU A 121 21.04 -19.45 -3.15
CA LEU A 121 20.74 -18.41 -4.14
C LEU A 121 21.99 -18.10 -4.96
N ARG A 122 21.93 -18.23 -6.29
CA ARG A 122 23.00 -17.78 -7.19
C ARG A 122 23.05 -16.25 -7.15
N TRP A 123 24.02 -15.71 -6.43
CA TRP A 123 24.33 -14.29 -6.30
C TRP A 123 24.61 -13.61 -7.65
N LEU A 124 24.28 -12.32 -7.76
CA LEU A 124 24.71 -11.54 -8.92
C LEU A 124 26.19 -11.20 -8.73
N LYS A 125 27.03 -11.56 -9.72
CA LYS A 125 28.44 -11.16 -9.70
C LYS A 125 28.53 -9.62 -9.74
N ALA A 126 29.46 -9.09 -8.94
CA ALA A 126 29.81 -7.68 -8.96
C ALA A 126 30.15 -7.20 -10.39
N ALA A 127 29.85 -5.93 -10.69
CA ALA A 127 30.08 -5.31 -12.00
C ALA A 127 29.39 -5.98 -13.21
N THR A 128 28.37 -6.82 -12.98
CA THR A 128 27.55 -7.32 -14.10
C THR A 128 26.54 -6.26 -14.56
N PRO A 129 26.23 -6.20 -15.88
CA PRO A 129 25.14 -5.35 -16.39
C PRO A 129 23.79 -5.65 -15.72
N ALA A 130 23.58 -6.89 -15.27
CA ALA A 130 22.42 -7.30 -14.47
C ALA A 130 22.31 -6.53 -13.15
N LEU A 131 23.43 -6.42 -12.43
CA LEU A 131 23.49 -5.76 -11.13
C LEU A 131 23.36 -4.24 -11.26
N CYS A 132 24.09 -3.60 -12.18
CA CYS A 132 23.97 -2.15 -12.39
C CYS A 132 22.54 -1.75 -12.78
N ARG A 133 21.84 -2.57 -13.59
CA ARG A 133 20.42 -2.35 -13.91
C ARG A 133 19.52 -2.47 -12.69
N LEU A 134 19.76 -3.46 -11.84
CA LEU A 134 19.00 -3.67 -10.61
C LEU A 134 19.22 -2.52 -9.61
N GLU A 135 20.48 -2.12 -9.43
CA GLU A 135 20.88 -0.99 -8.58
C GLU A 135 20.23 0.32 -9.05
N ASN A 136 20.33 0.64 -10.34
CA ASN A 136 19.68 1.82 -10.91
C ASN A 136 18.15 1.83 -10.73
N LEU A 137 17.53 0.65 -10.69
CA LEU A 137 16.09 0.51 -10.46
C LEU A 137 15.73 0.73 -8.98
N LEU A 138 16.47 0.10 -8.06
CA LEU A 138 16.19 0.11 -6.62
C LEU A 138 16.68 1.40 -5.92
N ILE A 139 17.79 1.99 -6.38
CA ILE A 139 18.44 3.18 -5.81
C ILE A 139 18.16 4.44 -6.66
N SER A 140 17.12 4.42 -7.50
CA SER A 140 16.71 5.65 -8.19
C SER A 140 16.33 6.74 -7.17
N LYS A 141 16.71 8.00 -7.44
CA LYS A 141 16.42 9.16 -6.56
C LYS A 141 14.96 9.24 -6.10
N ARG A 142 14.03 8.82 -6.96
CA ARG A 142 12.60 8.78 -6.64
C ARG A 142 12.26 7.70 -5.61
N ILE A 143 12.80 6.49 -5.78
CA ILE A 143 12.55 5.39 -4.84
C ILE A 143 13.15 5.72 -3.47
N LEU A 144 14.34 6.32 -3.40
CA LEU A 144 14.92 6.70 -2.12
C LEU A 144 14.05 7.72 -1.37
N LYS A 145 13.54 8.75 -2.06
CA LYS A 145 12.58 9.71 -1.48
C LYS A 145 11.27 9.06 -1.03
N ASP A 146 10.82 8.03 -1.74
CA ASP A 146 9.63 7.27 -1.35
C ASP A 146 9.92 6.37 -0.15
N VAL A 147 11.13 5.78 -0.07
CA VAL A 147 11.60 4.92 1.03
C VAL A 147 11.75 5.69 2.35
N GLU A 148 12.22 6.94 2.29
CA GLU A 148 12.30 7.85 3.46
C GLU A 148 10.97 7.98 4.20
N LYS A 149 9.86 7.86 3.45
CA LYS A 149 8.49 8.04 3.93
C LYS A 149 7.74 6.75 4.18
N LEU A 150 8.38 5.58 4.16
CA LEU A 150 7.67 4.32 4.44
C LEU A 150 7.01 4.36 5.83
N SER A 151 5.74 4.00 5.88
CA SER A 151 5.02 3.87 7.13
C SER A 151 5.53 2.65 7.93
N PRO A 152 5.93 2.82 9.20
CA PRO A 152 6.46 1.72 10.00
C PRO A 152 5.36 0.79 10.54
N HIS A 153 4.16 1.30 10.79
CA HIS A 153 3.11 0.58 11.53
C HIS A 153 1.73 0.63 10.87
N LEU A 154 1.44 1.66 10.09
CA LEU A 154 0.11 1.91 9.54
C LEU A 154 0.08 1.53 8.04
N GLN A 155 -0.94 0.79 7.61
CA GLN A 155 -1.18 0.44 6.21
C GLN A 155 -2.60 0.85 5.82
N THR A 156 -2.87 0.97 4.52
CA THR A 156 -4.17 1.40 3.99
C THR A 156 -5.14 0.25 3.69
N SER A 157 -4.74 -1.00 3.94
CA SER A 157 -5.52 -2.20 3.61
C SER A 157 -6.95 -2.20 4.14
N ALA A 158 -7.19 -1.69 5.36
CA ALA A 158 -8.53 -1.57 5.92
C ALA A 158 -9.40 -0.56 5.14
N VAL A 159 -8.81 0.56 4.72
CA VAL A 159 -9.47 1.56 3.88
C VAL A 159 -9.72 1.02 2.48
N GLU A 160 -8.80 0.23 1.92
CA GLU A 160 -9.00 -0.44 0.63
C GLU A 160 -10.13 -1.48 0.69
N ALA A 161 -10.21 -2.25 1.77
CA ALA A 161 -11.29 -3.22 1.99
C ALA A 161 -12.65 -2.50 2.09
N PHE A 162 -12.72 -1.40 2.85
CA PHE A 162 -13.91 -0.57 2.93
C PHE A 162 -14.28 0.03 1.55
N HIS A 163 -13.30 0.55 0.82
CA HIS A 163 -13.51 1.09 -0.52
C HIS A 163 -14.04 0.01 -1.48
N SER A 164 -13.61 -1.24 -1.34
CA SER A 164 -14.11 -2.36 -2.15
C SER A 164 -15.61 -2.63 -1.94
N VAL A 165 -16.14 -2.35 -0.74
CA VAL A 165 -17.59 -2.39 -0.47
C VAL A 165 -18.29 -1.22 -1.18
N ILE A 166 -17.75 -0.01 -1.06
CA ILE A 166 -18.30 1.18 -1.73
C ILE A 166 -18.39 0.97 -3.24
N LEU A 167 -17.39 0.34 -3.86
CA LEU A 167 -17.37 0.10 -5.31
C LEU A 167 -18.54 -0.73 -5.83
N ARG A 168 -19.21 -1.50 -4.97
CA ARG A 168 -20.43 -2.23 -5.34
C ARG A 168 -21.63 -1.31 -5.55
N PHE A 169 -21.66 -0.17 -4.86
CA PHE A 169 -22.75 0.81 -4.89
C PHE A 169 -22.40 2.03 -5.75
N ALA A 170 -21.12 2.41 -5.80
CA ALA A 170 -20.61 3.54 -6.56
C ALA A 170 -19.39 3.11 -7.40
N PRO A 171 -19.60 2.52 -8.58
CA PRO A 171 -18.51 2.14 -9.48
C PRO A 171 -17.60 3.31 -9.87
N LYS A 172 -16.28 3.05 -9.93
CA LYS A 172 -15.26 4.06 -10.30
C LYS A 172 -15.46 4.73 -11.67
N GLY A 173 -16.16 4.07 -12.59
CA GLY A 173 -16.38 4.57 -13.95
C GLY A 173 -17.42 5.69 -14.06
N SER A 174 -18.14 5.99 -12.97
CA SER A 174 -19.19 7.00 -12.94
C SER A 174 -18.79 8.17 -12.05
N ALA A 175 -19.11 9.39 -12.51
CA ALA A 175 -18.91 10.59 -11.71
C ALA A 175 -20.12 10.78 -10.78
N TYR A 176 -19.85 10.93 -9.49
CA TYR A 176 -20.89 11.21 -8.49
C TYR A 176 -20.64 12.57 -7.84
N PRO A 177 -21.66 13.42 -7.69
CA PRO A 177 -21.54 14.58 -6.80
C PRO A 177 -21.37 14.10 -5.35
N PHE A 178 -20.84 14.96 -4.49
CA PHE A 178 -20.58 14.61 -3.08
C PHE A 178 -21.82 14.06 -2.37
N LEU A 179 -22.97 14.72 -2.52
CA LEU A 179 -24.24 14.25 -1.96
C LEU A 179 -24.67 12.90 -2.55
N GLY A 180 -24.47 12.70 -3.85
CA GLY A 180 -24.76 11.42 -4.51
C GLY A 180 -23.91 10.28 -3.93
N MET A 181 -22.63 10.52 -3.68
CA MET A 181 -21.73 9.55 -3.05
C MET A 181 -22.17 9.24 -1.61
N LEU A 182 -22.57 10.26 -0.84
CA LEU A 182 -23.06 10.09 0.54
C LEU A 182 -24.32 9.23 0.59
N CYS A 183 -25.29 9.49 -0.29
CA CYS A 183 -26.52 8.68 -0.38
C CYS A 183 -26.23 7.20 -0.70
N LEU A 184 -25.28 6.93 -1.60
CA LEU A 184 -24.89 5.56 -1.96
C LEU A 184 -24.20 4.85 -0.79
N ILE A 185 -23.31 5.55 -0.06
CA ILE A 185 -22.66 5.00 1.14
C ILE A 185 -23.70 4.73 2.24
N TRP A 186 -24.69 5.60 2.41
CA TRP A 186 -25.74 5.42 3.41
C TRP A 186 -26.59 4.17 3.11
N ARG A 187 -26.93 3.93 1.84
CA ARG A 187 -27.61 2.68 1.41
C ARG A 187 -26.78 1.42 1.67
N ALA A 188 -25.45 1.53 1.75
CA ALA A 188 -24.59 0.41 2.13
C ALA A 188 -24.60 0.11 3.64
N HIS A 189 -24.97 1.08 4.48
CA HIS A 189 -25.06 0.95 5.95
C HIS A 189 -26.44 0.51 6.44
N VAL A 190 -27.50 0.77 5.67
CA VAL A 190 -28.86 0.39 6.03
C VAL A 190 -29.15 -1.01 5.47
N PRO A 191 -29.36 -2.04 6.31
CA PRO A 191 -29.83 -3.33 5.83
C PRO A 191 -31.12 -3.13 5.03
N PRO A 192 -31.36 -3.88 3.94
CA PRO A 192 -32.63 -3.79 3.25
C PRO A 192 -33.74 -4.06 4.28
N LEU A 193 -34.59 -3.05 4.51
CA LEU A 193 -35.86 -3.25 5.17
C LEU A 193 -36.65 -4.18 4.24
N LEU A 194 -36.50 -5.49 4.43
CA LEU A 194 -37.41 -6.47 3.85
C LEU A 194 -38.81 -6.05 4.29
N PRO A 195 -39.76 -5.80 3.37
CA PRO A 195 -41.13 -5.58 3.78
C PRO A 195 -41.58 -6.86 4.49
N LYS A 196 -41.94 -6.74 5.78
CA LYS A 196 -42.74 -7.76 6.43
C LYS A 196 -44.02 -7.87 5.63
N VAL A 197 -44.21 -9.00 4.95
CA VAL A 197 -45.51 -9.40 4.41
C VAL A 197 -46.46 -9.48 5.61
N GLN A 198 -47.31 -8.47 5.79
CA GLN A 198 -48.43 -8.52 6.72
C GLN A 198 -49.61 -9.22 6.05
N GLU A 199 -49.94 -10.38 6.62
CA GLU A 199 -51.26 -10.96 6.82
C GLU A 199 -52.31 -10.83 5.69
N GLY A 200 -52.48 -11.93 4.96
CA GLY A 200 -53.73 -12.23 4.25
C GLY A 200 -54.80 -12.71 5.23
N GLY A 201 -55.67 -11.81 5.66
CA GLY A 201 -56.85 -12.13 6.45
C GLY A 201 -57.96 -12.81 5.64
N ARG A 202 -58.35 -14.00 6.14
CA ARG A 202 -59.72 -14.54 6.29
C ARG A 202 -60.57 -14.82 5.04
N LYS A 203 -60.97 -16.09 4.87
CA LYS A 203 -62.40 -16.51 4.80
C LYS A 203 -62.58 -17.93 5.35
N SER A 204 -63.10 -18.03 6.57
CA SER A 204 -63.79 -19.24 7.06
C SER A 204 -65.23 -19.15 6.56
N GLN A 205 -65.63 -20.00 5.62
CA GLN A 205 -67.04 -20.20 5.28
C GLN A 205 -67.54 -21.43 6.04
N THR A 206 -68.31 -21.18 7.10
CA THR A 206 -69.30 -22.13 7.62
C THR A 206 -70.58 -21.96 6.81
N HIS A 207 -71.03 -23.01 6.14
CA HIS A 207 -72.46 -23.19 5.86
C HIS A 207 -72.83 -24.66 6.03
N GLN A 208 -73.91 -24.85 6.78
CA GLN A 208 -74.61 -26.08 7.11
C GLN A 208 -75.19 -26.73 5.86
N ASN A 209 -75.05 -28.06 5.74
CA ASN A 209 -76.14 -29.04 5.79
C ASN A 209 -75.56 -30.46 5.82
#